data_AF-A0A978UUJ8-F1
#
_entry.id   AF-A0A978UUJ8-F1
#
_cell.length_a   1.000
_cell.length_b   1.000
_cell.length_c   1.000
_cell.angle_alpha   90.00
_cell.angle_beta   90.00
_cell.angle_gamma   90.00
#
_symmetry.space_group_name_H-M   'P 1'
#
loop_
_entity.id
_entity.type
_entity.pdbx_description
1 polymer ?
#
loop_
_entity_poly.entity_id
_entity_poly.type
_entity_poly.pdbx_seq_one_letter_code
_entity_poly.pdbx_strand_id
1 'polypeptide(L)'
;MEFNYTGDNLPENLLTPSFGTMILVLEYNASVELILQGTNVLTKETTVGVPKNGWVAIRFETDNPGIWLLHCHIECHTTWGMNMVFLLKDGDGPTSRILPPPHDLPKC
;
A
#
# COMPACT_ATOMS: atom_id res chain seq x y z
N MET A 1 3.19 -1.36 -25.76
CA MET A 1 4.49 -1.82 -25.20
C MET A 1 4.16 -2.46 -23.87
N GLU A 2 4.46 -3.74 -23.70
CA GLU A 2 4.17 -4.47 -22.46
C GLU A 2 5.35 -4.26 -21.50
N PHE A 3 5.06 -3.81 -20.28
CA PHE A 3 6.09 -3.54 -19.28
C PHE A 3 6.52 -4.86 -18.62
N ASN A 4 7.82 -5.11 -18.51
CA ASN A 4 8.35 -6.34 -17.91
C ASN A 4 8.49 -6.19 -16.38
N TYR A 5 7.55 -6.80 -15.65
CA TYR A 5 7.53 -6.83 -14.18
C TYR A 5 8.39 -7.96 -13.56
N THR A 6 9.27 -8.62 -14.30
CA THR A 6 10.10 -9.73 -13.80
C THR A 6 11.57 -9.55 -14.21
N GLY A 7 12.07 -8.32 -14.24
CA GLY A 7 13.47 -8.05 -14.58
C GLY A 7 14.44 -8.69 -13.58
N ASP A 8 15.34 -9.55 -14.06
CA ASP A 8 16.35 -10.23 -13.22
C ASP A 8 17.47 -9.30 -12.74
N ASN A 9 17.67 -8.15 -13.39
CA ASN A 9 18.70 -7.17 -13.10
C ASN A 9 18.07 -5.82 -12.70
N LEU A 10 17.49 -5.76 -11.50
CA LEU A 10 17.06 -4.49 -10.93
C LEU A 10 18.28 -3.68 -10.48
N PRO A 11 18.37 -2.38 -10.80
CA PRO A 11 19.44 -1.54 -10.29
C PRO A 11 19.39 -1.45 -8.75
N GLU A 12 20.56 -1.35 -8.12
CA GLU A 12 20.73 -1.44 -6.65
C GLU A 12 19.88 -0.43 -5.87
N ASN A 13 19.62 0.74 -6.47
CA ASN A 13 18.76 1.78 -5.90
C ASN A 13 17.27 1.38 -5.79
N LEU A 14 16.83 0.30 -6.45
CA LEU A 14 15.49 -0.27 -6.29
C LEU A 14 15.44 -1.40 -5.26
N LEU A 15 16.59 -1.89 -4.80
CA LEU A 15 16.68 -2.99 -3.82
C LEU A 15 16.63 -2.51 -2.38
N THR A 16 16.93 -1.24 -2.14
CA THR A 16 16.92 -0.62 -0.82
C THR A 16 15.85 0.46 -0.76
N PRO A 17 14.97 0.44 0.26
CA PRO A 17 14.01 1.52 0.45
C PRO A 17 14.75 2.81 0.82
N SER A 18 14.31 3.93 0.25
CA SER A 18 14.73 5.26 0.70
C SER A 18 13.73 5.78 1.73
N PHE A 19 14.20 6.28 2.86
CA PHE A 19 13.35 6.99 3.81
C PHE A 19 12.74 8.23 3.14
N GLY A 20 11.41 8.28 3.05
CA GLY A 20 10.68 9.40 2.48
C GLY A 20 9.23 9.39 2.93
N THR A 21 8.64 10.57 3.09
CA THR A 21 7.22 10.73 3.45
C THR A 21 6.40 10.86 2.18
N MET A 22 6.28 9.78 1.41
CA MET A 22 5.43 9.77 0.22
C MET A 22 4.08 9.15 0.57
N ILE A 23 3.02 9.95 0.42
CA ILE A 23 1.63 9.50 0.55
C ILE A 23 1.03 9.47 -0.86
N LEU A 24 0.42 8.35 -1.23
CA LEU A 24 -0.37 8.30 -2.45
C LEU A 24 -1.80 8.73 -2.13
N VAL A 25 -2.22 9.87 -2.70
CA VAL A 25 -3.57 10.39 -2.53
C VAL A 25 -4.49 9.81 -3.61
N LEU A 26 -5.60 9.22 -3.19
CA LEU A 26 -6.58 8.58 -4.07
C LEU A 26 -7.94 9.27 -3.90
N GLU A 27 -8.62 9.49 -5.02
CA GLU A 27 -10.00 9.99 -5.03
C GLU A 27 -10.96 8.89 -4.56
N TYR A 28 -12.08 9.29 -3.94
CA TYR A 28 -13.14 8.36 -3.56
C TYR A 28 -13.78 7.70 -4.80
N ASN A 29 -14.14 6.42 -4.68
CA ASN A 29 -14.83 5.64 -5.72
C ASN A 29 -14.05 5.50 -7.05
N ALA A 30 -12.71 5.50 -6.95
CA ALA A 30 -11.80 5.10 -8.01
C ALA A 30 -11.41 3.62 -7.88
N SER A 31 -11.38 2.91 -9.03
CA SER A 31 -10.78 1.58 -9.16
C SER A 31 -9.27 1.69 -9.28
N VAL A 32 -8.54 1.06 -8.36
CA VAL A 32 -7.07 1.10 -8.32
C VAL A 32 -6.50 -0.28 -8.56
N GLU A 33 -5.50 -0.37 -9.43
CA GLU A 33 -4.66 -1.56 -9.60
C GLU A 33 -3.24 -1.25 -9.10
N LEU A 34 -2.76 -2.07 -8.18
CA LEU A 34 -1.40 -2.00 -7.65
C LEU A 34 -0.63 -3.26 -8.03
N ILE A 35 0.52 -3.10 -8.68
CA ILE A 35 1.41 -4.21 -9.05
C ILE A 35 2.57 -4.24 -8.08
N LEU A 36 2.71 -5.35 -7.35
CA LEU A 36 3.75 -5.59 -6.36
C LEU A 36 4.76 -6.62 -6.86
N GLN A 37 6.05 -6.33 -6.64
CA GLN A 37 7.18 -7.21 -6.92
C GLN A 37 7.95 -7.44 -5.61
N GLY A 38 8.46 -8.65 -5.37
CA GLY A 38 9.22 -8.96 -4.12
C GLY A 38 8.74 -10.22 -3.40
N THR A 39 9.30 -10.56 -2.24
CA THR A 39 9.12 -11.89 -1.63
C THR A 39 8.02 -11.99 -0.57
N ASN A 40 7.26 -13.09 -0.66
CA ASN A 40 6.24 -13.67 0.22
C ASN A 40 6.52 -13.61 1.75
N VAL A 41 5.46 -13.43 2.57
CA VAL A 41 5.01 -14.37 3.62
C VAL A 41 3.54 -14.07 4.03
N LEU A 42 2.78 -15.16 4.22
CA LEU A 42 1.40 -15.34 4.73
C LEU A 42 0.25 -14.81 3.87
N THR A 43 -0.54 -15.74 3.33
CA THR A 43 -1.87 -15.46 2.77
C THR A 43 -2.92 -15.47 3.88
N LYS A 44 -3.55 -14.33 4.10
CA LYS A 44 -4.82 -14.16 4.82
C LYS A 44 -5.71 -13.29 3.92
N GLU A 45 -7.01 -13.20 4.14
CA GLU A 45 -7.92 -12.45 3.25
C GLU A 45 -7.45 -11.00 2.92
N THR A 46 -6.66 -10.38 3.81
CA THR A 46 -6.07 -9.03 3.65
C THR A 46 -4.57 -9.01 3.30
N THR A 47 -3.92 -10.16 3.14
CA THR A 47 -2.46 -10.29 2.90
C THR A 47 -2.20 -11.27 1.77
N VAL A 48 -1.36 -10.90 0.81
CA VAL A 48 -1.02 -11.77 -0.33
C VAL A 48 0.48 -12.02 -0.39
N GLY A 49 0.85 -13.27 -0.62
CA GLY A 49 2.25 -13.65 -0.86
C GLY A 49 2.66 -13.28 -2.28
N VAL A 50 3.70 -12.48 -2.44
CA VAL A 50 4.28 -12.16 -3.75
C VAL A 50 5.33 -13.24 -4.09
N PRO A 51 5.22 -13.92 -5.25
CA PRO A 51 6.13 -14.99 -5.62
C PRO A 51 7.54 -14.46 -5.88
N LYS A 52 8.55 -15.24 -5.51
CA LYS A 52 9.95 -14.91 -5.83
C LYS A 52 10.11 -14.80 -7.36
N ASN A 53 10.76 -13.75 -7.82
CA ASN A 53 10.93 -13.43 -9.24
C ASN A 53 9.60 -13.33 -10.02
N GLY A 54 8.51 -13.00 -9.32
CA GLY A 54 7.22 -12.75 -9.93
C GLY A 54 6.56 -11.50 -9.35
N TRP A 55 5.29 -11.34 -9.68
CA TRP A 55 4.49 -10.19 -9.29
C TRP A 55 3.08 -10.60 -8.89
N VAL A 56 2.41 -9.72 -8.15
CA VAL A 56 0.98 -9.82 -7.84
C VAL A 56 0.33 -8.48 -8.16
N ALA A 57 -0.81 -8.51 -8.83
CA ALA A 57 -1.69 -7.35 -8.95
C ALA A 57 -2.82 -7.45 -7.93
N ILE A 58 -3.02 -6.38 -7.16
CA ILE A 58 -4.16 -6.23 -6.26
C ILE A 58 -5.06 -5.14 -6.84
N ARG A 59 -6.36 -5.40 -6.86
CA ARG A 59 -7.38 -4.42 -7.26
C ARG A 59 -8.31 -4.15 -6.09
N PHE A 60 -8.60 -2.88 -5.86
CA PHE A 60 -9.56 -2.46 -4.85
C PHE A 60 -10.29 -1.20 -5.30
N GLU A 61 -11.50 -1.02 -4.77
CA GLU A 61 -12.27 0.20 -4.89
C GLU A 61 -11.97 1.09 -3.68
N THR A 62 -11.90 2.39 -3.90
CA THR A 62 -11.63 3.40 -2.86
C THR A 62 -12.93 3.87 -2.22
N ASP A 63 -13.64 2.94 -1.59
CA ASP A 63 -14.97 3.16 -0.99
C ASP A 63 -14.92 3.43 0.54
N ASN A 64 -13.73 3.45 1.12
CA ASN A 64 -13.52 3.64 2.56
C ASN A 64 -12.50 4.76 2.83
N PRO A 65 -12.94 6.01 3.03
CA PRO A 65 -12.08 7.17 3.26
C PRO A 65 -11.21 6.99 4.49
N GLY A 66 -9.94 7.40 4.41
CA GLY A 66 -9.01 7.18 5.52
C GLY A 66 -7.56 7.17 5.11
N ILE A 67 -6.72 6.88 6.11
CA ILE A 67 -5.29 6.66 5.93
C ILE A 67 -5.04 5.16 6.07
N TRP A 68 -4.59 4.52 5.00
CA TRP A 68 -4.41 3.06 4.91
C TRP A 68 -2.93 2.71 4.74
N LEU A 69 -2.44 1.84 5.62
CA LEU A 69 -1.07 1.34 5.56
C LEU A 69 -1.01 0.06 4.73
N LEU A 70 -0.16 0.05 3.70
CA LEU A 70 0.30 -1.15 3.03
C LEU A 70 1.76 -1.39 3.43
N HIS A 71 2.06 -2.59 3.92
CA HIS A 71 3.42 -2.91 4.33
C HIS A 71 3.73 -4.40 4.15
N CYS A 72 5.01 -4.75 4.16
CA CYS A 72 5.43 -6.15 4.25
C CYS A 72 5.12 -6.70 5.64
N HIS A 73 4.44 -7.84 5.77
CA HIS A 73 4.11 -8.40 7.08
C HIS A 73 5.31 -9.09 7.79
N ILE A 74 6.54 -8.84 7.33
CA ILE A 74 7.79 -9.21 8.01
C ILE A 74 8.30 -7.95 8.73
N GLU A 75 8.46 -8.04 10.04
CA GLU A 75 8.79 -6.89 10.91
C GLU A 75 10.08 -6.17 10.48
N CYS A 76 11.15 -6.90 10.18
CA CYS A 76 12.39 -6.31 9.69
C CYS A 76 12.19 -5.55 8.38
N HIS A 77 11.41 -6.08 7.43
CA HIS A 77 11.15 -5.39 6.16
C HIS A 77 10.28 -4.15 6.35
N THR A 78 9.29 -4.18 7.24
CA THR A 78 8.49 -2.99 7.58
C THR A 78 9.37 -1.89 8.17
N THR A 79 10.20 -2.24 9.17
CA THR A 79 11.08 -1.29 9.86
C THR A 79 12.23 -0.79 8.99
N TRP A 80 12.67 -1.58 8.01
CA TRP A 80 13.62 -1.14 6.99
C TRP A 80 13.01 -0.20 5.96
N GLY A 81 11.68 -0.08 5.88
CA GLY A 81 11.02 0.90 5.02
C GLY A 81 10.18 0.32 3.87
N MET A 82 9.87 -0.98 3.87
CA MET A 82 8.96 -1.60 2.90
C MET A 82 7.50 -1.35 3.29
N ASN A 83 7.10 -0.09 3.24
CA ASN A 83 5.76 0.40 3.56
C ASN A 83 5.33 1.52 2.61
N MET A 84 4.02 1.71 2.49
CA MET A 84 3.36 2.74 1.70
C MET A 84 2.07 3.16 2.42
N VAL A 85 1.74 4.44 2.34
CA VAL A 85 0.50 4.98 2.91
C VAL A 85 -0.39 5.53 1.79
N PHE A 86 -1.63 5.09 1.77
CA PHE A 86 -2.69 5.65 0.93
C PHE A 86 -3.51 6.64 1.75
N LEU A 87 -3.76 7.82 1.19
CA LEU A 87 -4.77 8.75 1.68
C LEU A 87 -5.97 8.69 0.74
N LEU A 88 -7.04 8.03 1.18
CA LEU A 88 -8.31 8.01 0.46
C LEU A 88 -9.13 9.22 0.89
N LYS A 89 -9.48 10.07 -0.07
CA LYS A 89 -10.30 11.26 0.16
C LYS A 89 -11.73 10.92 0.54
N ASP A 90 -12.39 11.87 1.18
CA ASP A 90 -13.82 11.86 1.43
C ASP A 90 -14.62 11.91 0.11
N GLY A 91 -15.73 11.18 0.07
CA GLY A 91 -16.77 11.31 -0.95
C GLY A 91 -17.84 12.34 -0.56
N ASP A 92 -18.82 12.53 -1.46
CA ASP A 92 -19.84 13.57 -1.30
C ASP A 92 -20.82 13.32 -0.14
N GLY A 93 -21.16 12.05 0.10
CA GLY A 93 -22.17 11.64 1.07
C GLY A 93 -21.71 11.73 2.54
N PRO A 94 -22.64 11.84 3.51
CA PRO A 94 -22.30 11.90 4.93
C PRO A 94 -21.70 10.59 5.47
N THR A 95 -21.97 9.46 4.82
CA THR A 95 -21.41 8.15 5.18
C THR A 95 -20.08 7.85 4.50
N SER A 96 -19.69 8.65 3.50
CA SER A 96 -18.43 8.51 2.76
C SER A 96 -17.42 9.54 3.27
N ARG A 97 -17.33 9.76 4.58
CA ARG A 97 -16.38 10.70 5.19
C ARG A 97 -15.71 10.11 6.41
N ILE A 98 -14.47 10.52 6.64
CA ILE A 98 -13.74 10.17 7.85
C ILE A 98 -14.46 10.75 9.08
N LEU A 99 -14.62 9.94 10.12
CA LEU A 99 -15.16 10.38 11.40
C LEU A 99 -14.15 11.27 12.15
N PRO A 100 -14.60 12.23 12.96
CA PRO A 100 -13.69 13.04 13.77
C PRO A 100 -12.85 12.16 14.72
N PRO A 101 -11.63 12.57 15.06
CA PRO A 101 -10.77 11.83 16.00
C PRO A 101 -11.48 11.58 17.33
N PRO A 102 -11.35 10.37 17.92
CA PRO A 102 -11.82 10.10 19.27
C PRO A 102 -11.21 11.05 20.31
N HIS A 103 -11.98 11.42 21.34
CA HIS A 103 -11.54 12.35 22.39
C HIS A 103 -10.38 11.80 23.24
N ASP A 104 -10.19 10.48 23.26
CA ASP A 104 -9.19 9.75 24.03
C ASP A 104 -7.93 9.40 23.21
N LEU A 105 -7.77 9.97 22.02
CA LEU A 105 -6.57 9.74 21.20
C LEU A 105 -5.30 10.23 21.93
N PRO A 106 -4.25 9.39 22.08
CA PRO A 106 -2.99 9.80 22.67
C PRO A 106 -2.37 10.99 21.93
N LYS A 107 -1.76 11.92 22.69
CA LYS A 107 -1.03 13.04 22.10
C LYS A 107 0.31 12.56 21.54
N CYS A 108 0.71 13.14 20.41
CA CYS A 108 2.02 12.94 19.79
C CYS A 108 3.15 13.55 20.64
#